data_AF-A0A8B9U492-F1
#
_entry.id   AF-A0A8B9U492-F1
#
_cell.length_a   1.000
_cell.length_b   1.000
_cell.length_c   1.000
_cell.angle_alpha   90.00
_cell.angle_beta   90.00
_cell.angle_gamma   90.00
#
_symmetry.space_group_name_H-M   'P 1'
#
loop_
_entity.id
_entity.type
_entity.pdbx_description
1 polymer ?
#
loop_
_entity_poly.entity_id
_entity_poly.type
_entity_poly.pdbx_seq_one_letter_code
_entity_poly.pdbx_strand_id
1 'polypeptide(L)'
;MRPAGGKGAARRAPNACRLLGRRAHGFYARDAGVALRKNMGLLRSLVCQGSTTFKNVWTTHSASPIAYERGRIYLDNYQCCISSIAQEPRILYQKPKCSKSEKIEDALLLECPLGEMLPNPSDYKSSLIVLTAQNWLLRLSADSGEILEKIYLAGCGCKFRSFFAAGH
;
A
#
# COMPACT_ATOMS: atom_id res chain seq x y z
N MET A 1 -25.84 57.79 -0.21
CA MET A 1 -24.73 57.02 0.38
C MET A 1 -25.26 55.65 0.79
N ARG A 2 -24.76 54.55 0.19
CA ARG A 2 -25.05 53.17 0.63
C ARG A 2 -23.86 52.69 1.47
N PRO A 3 -24.06 51.99 2.60
CA PRO A 3 -22.94 51.44 3.35
C PRO A 3 -22.37 50.24 2.60
N ALA A 4 -21.04 50.15 2.61
CA ALA A 4 -20.25 49.12 1.95
C ALA A 4 -20.53 47.74 2.57
N GLY A 5 -20.75 46.75 1.71
CA GLY A 5 -20.92 45.35 2.09
C GLY A 5 -19.71 44.81 2.84
N GLY A 6 -19.96 44.24 4.01
CA GLY A 6 -18.95 43.58 4.82
C GLY A 6 -18.26 42.46 4.04
N LYS A 7 -16.93 42.51 3.99
CA LYS A 7 -16.10 41.41 3.50
C LYS A 7 -16.44 40.16 4.32
N GLY A 8 -17.08 39.18 3.70
CA GLY A 8 -17.33 37.88 4.30
C GLY A 8 -16.02 37.35 4.87
N ALA A 9 -16.00 37.08 6.18
CA ALA A 9 -14.83 36.54 6.85
C ALA A 9 -14.35 35.30 6.09
N ALA A 10 -13.12 35.35 5.57
CA ALA A 10 -12.52 34.21 4.88
C ALA A 10 -12.57 33.02 5.84
N ARG A 11 -13.41 32.03 5.52
CA ARG A 11 -13.51 30.79 6.30
C ARG A 11 -12.10 30.22 6.40
N ARG A 12 -11.54 30.26 7.61
CA ARG A 12 -10.20 29.74 7.91
C ARG A 12 -10.12 28.31 7.36
N ALA A 13 -9.18 28.04 6.47
CA ALA A 13 -8.98 26.72 5.91
C ALA A 13 -8.82 25.72 7.09
N PRO A 14 -9.62 24.64 7.14
CA PRO A 14 -9.57 23.72 8.26
C PRO A 14 -8.18 23.08 8.36
N ASN A 15 -7.58 23.14 9.56
CA ASN A 15 -6.27 22.54 9.85
C ASN A 15 -6.25 21.06 9.42
N ALA A 16 -5.27 20.68 8.60
CA ALA A 16 -5.11 19.33 8.07
C ALA A 16 -5.00 18.27 9.17
N CYS A 17 -4.31 18.55 10.28
CA CYS A 17 -4.21 17.65 11.43
C CYS A 17 -5.58 17.37 12.05
N ARG A 18 -6.46 18.38 12.13
CA ARG A 18 -7.82 18.20 12.65
C ARG A 18 -8.68 17.34 11.71
N LEU A 19 -8.51 17.50 10.40
CA LEU A 19 -9.22 16.69 9.40
C LEU A 19 -8.74 15.23 9.42
N LEU A 20 -7.43 15.01 9.54
CA LEU A 20 -6.82 13.69 9.71
C LEU A 20 -7.30 13.01 11.00
N GLY A 21 -7.33 13.74 12.12
CA GLY A 21 -7.87 13.24 13.38
C GLY A 21 -9.32 12.78 13.25
N ARG A 22 -10.21 13.60 12.67
CA ARG A 22 -11.61 13.21 12.42
C ARG A 22 -11.73 11.97 11.52
N ARG A 23 -10.87 11.84 10.51
CA ARG A 23 -10.81 10.65 9.65
C ARG A 23 -10.46 9.40 10.48
N ALA A 24 -9.46 9.47 11.34
CA ALA A 24 -9.06 8.35 12.19
C ALA A 24 -10.19 7.88 13.13
N HIS A 25 -11.05 8.80 13.57
CA HIS A 25 -12.23 8.50 14.38
C HIS A 25 -13.46 8.04 13.57
N GLY A 26 -13.30 7.73 12.29
CA GLY A 26 -14.36 7.13 11.47
C GLY A 26 -15.46 8.09 11.00
N PHE A 27 -15.29 9.41 11.13
CA PHE A 27 -16.33 10.40 10.76
C PHE A 27 -16.78 10.34 9.30
N TYR A 28 -15.97 9.75 8.41
CA TYR A 28 -16.29 9.60 6.98
C TYR A 28 -16.35 8.13 6.54
N ALA A 29 -16.34 7.18 7.48
CA ALA A 29 -16.23 5.75 7.18
C ALA A 29 -17.52 5.11 6.63
N ARG A 30 -18.67 5.80 6.77
CA ARG A 30 -19.97 5.28 6.34
C ARG A 30 -20.19 5.30 4.81
N ASP A 31 -19.38 6.06 4.07
CA ASP A 31 -19.46 6.18 2.62
C ASP A 31 -18.05 6.26 2.03
N ALA A 32 -17.66 5.23 1.28
CA ALA A 32 -16.34 5.12 0.67
C ALA A 32 -16.05 6.24 -0.34
N GLY A 33 -17.07 6.70 -1.08
CA GLY A 33 -16.95 7.80 -2.03
C GLY A 33 -16.72 9.15 -1.33
N VAL A 34 -17.42 9.39 -0.22
CA VAL A 34 -17.19 10.58 0.63
C VAL A 34 -15.80 10.54 1.25
N ALA A 35 -15.37 9.38 1.77
CA ALA A 35 -14.03 9.21 2.33
C ALA A 35 -12.94 9.53 1.30
N LEU A 36 -13.06 8.98 0.09
CA LEU A 36 -12.12 9.22 -1.01
C LEU A 36 -12.04 10.71 -1.36
N ARG A 37 -13.19 11.37 -1.55
CA ARG A 37 -13.23 12.80 -1.89
C ARG A 37 -12.58 13.66 -0.81
N LYS A 38 -12.81 13.36 0.47
CA LYS A 38 -12.19 14.07 1.59
C LYS A 38 -10.67 13.85 1.63
N ASN A 39 -10.20 12.62 1.41
CA ASN A 39 -8.77 12.30 1.37
C ASN A 39 -8.06 13.05 0.24
N MET A 40 -8.65 13.04 -0.97
CA MET A 40 -8.08 13.75 -2.11
C MET A 40 -8.09 15.27 -1.92
N GLY A 41 -9.14 15.82 -1.29
CA GLY A 41 -9.20 17.24 -0.93
C GLY A 41 -8.13 17.64 0.08
N LEU A 42 -7.89 16.80 1.10
CA LEU A 42 -6.82 17.01 2.07
C LEU A 42 -5.44 16.92 1.41
N LEU A 43 -5.20 15.88 0.60
CA LEU A 43 -3.94 15.69 -0.12
C LEU A 43 -3.64 16.90 -1.01
N ARG A 44 -4.62 17.37 -1.79
CA ARG A 44 -4.48 18.59 -2.60
C ARG A 44 -4.12 19.79 -1.73
N SER A 45 -4.78 19.97 -0.59
CA SER A 45 -4.48 21.10 0.30
C SER A 45 -3.07 21.05 0.87
N LEU A 46 -2.53 19.86 1.16
CA LEU A 46 -1.17 19.68 1.67
C LEU A 46 -0.12 19.86 0.56
N VAL A 47 -0.38 19.28 -0.62
CA VAL A 47 0.55 19.31 -1.75
C VAL A 47 0.62 20.69 -2.40
N CYS A 48 -0.52 21.38 -2.53
CA CYS A 48 -0.61 22.68 -3.21
C CYS A 48 -0.54 23.88 -2.24
N GLN A 49 -0.13 23.67 -0.99
CA GLN A 49 0.03 24.78 -0.05
C GLN A 49 1.19 25.67 -0.51
N GLY A 50 0.94 26.95 -0.82
CA GLY A 50 1.98 27.83 -1.38
C GLY A 50 3.23 28.05 -0.49
N SER A 51 3.17 27.65 0.78
CA SER A 51 4.29 27.71 1.72
C SER A 51 5.05 26.39 1.87
N THR A 52 4.69 25.32 1.14
CA THR A 52 5.39 24.04 1.25
C THR A 52 6.50 23.95 0.21
N THR A 53 7.71 23.66 0.68
CA THR A 53 8.85 23.31 -0.17
C THR A 53 9.04 21.80 -0.16
N PHE A 54 8.90 21.15 -1.31
CA PHE A 54 9.15 19.71 -1.44
C PHE A 54 10.63 19.49 -1.75
N LYS A 55 11.31 18.73 -0.90
CA LYS A 55 12.65 18.23 -1.17
C LYS A 55 12.53 16.85 -1.80
N ASN A 56 13.28 16.60 -2.87
CA ASN A 56 13.46 15.23 -3.35
C ASN A 56 14.29 14.47 -2.31
N VAL A 57 13.63 13.57 -1.57
CA VAL A 57 14.28 12.70 -0.57
C VAL A 57 14.77 11.43 -1.24
N TRP A 58 13.98 10.90 -2.17
CA TRP A 58 14.28 9.65 -2.87
C TRP A 58 13.43 9.53 -4.13
N THR A 59 13.93 8.84 -5.14
CA THR A 59 13.20 8.50 -6.36
C THR A 59 13.73 7.17 -6.89
N THR A 60 12.84 6.34 -7.42
CA THR A 60 13.19 5.12 -8.15
C THR A 60 12.29 4.98 -9.38
N HIS A 61 12.68 4.07 -10.26
CA HIS A 61 11.95 3.73 -11.46
C HIS A 61 11.86 2.20 -11.58
N SER A 62 10.74 1.71 -12.11
CA SER A 62 10.59 0.30 -12.49
C SER A 62 10.02 0.24 -13.90
N ALA A 63 10.47 -0.75 -14.67
CA ALA A 63 9.94 -1.04 -15.99
C ALA A 63 8.59 -1.79 -15.93
N SER A 64 8.22 -2.31 -14.75
CA SER A 64 6.95 -3.00 -14.49
C SER A 64 6.05 -2.14 -13.59
N PRO A 65 4.74 -2.43 -13.52
CA PRO A 65 3.85 -1.75 -12.59
C PRO A 65 4.38 -1.80 -11.15
N ILE A 66 4.27 -0.68 -10.45
CA ILE A 66 4.64 -0.55 -9.04
C ILE A 66 3.40 -0.86 -8.21
N ALA A 67 3.50 -1.85 -7.33
CA ALA A 67 2.44 -2.14 -6.35
C ALA A 67 2.80 -1.52 -5.00
N TYR A 68 1.81 -0.98 -4.29
CA TYR A 68 1.97 -0.44 -2.95
C TYR A 68 0.96 -1.09 -2.02
N GLU A 69 1.46 -1.79 -1.00
CA GLU A 69 0.63 -2.44 0.00
C GLU A 69 1.21 -2.20 1.39
N ARG A 70 0.41 -1.58 2.26
CA ARG A 70 0.71 -1.38 3.70
C ARG A 70 2.13 -0.86 4.00
N GLY A 71 2.60 0.12 3.23
CA GLY A 71 3.93 0.72 3.43
C GLY A 71 5.07 -0.04 2.76
N ARG A 72 4.76 -1.05 1.94
CA ARG A 72 5.71 -1.76 1.08
C ARG A 72 5.48 -1.36 -0.37
N ILE A 73 6.56 -1.02 -1.05
CA ILE A 73 6.60 -0.69 -2.48
C ILE A 73 7.27 -1.87 -3.19
N TYR A 74 6.51 -2.57 -4.03
CA TYR A 74 7.00 -3.68 -4.84
C TYR A 74 7.32 -3.21 -6.25
N LEU A 75 8.53 -3.53 -6.70
CA LEU A 75 9.07 -3.19 -8.01
C LEU A 75 9.39 -4.46 -8.80
N ASP A 76 9.50 -4.31 -10.12
CA ASP A 76 9.98 -5.36 -11.02
C ASP A 76 9.21 -6.69 -10.90
N ASN A 77 7.88 -6.59 -10.74
CA ASN A 77 6.98 -7.73 -10.48
C ASN A 77 7.34 -8.46 -9.17
N TYR A 78 7.39 -7.73 -8.06
CA TYR A 78 7.64 -8.27 -6.71
C TYR A 78 9.04 -8.88 -6.50
N GLN A 79 9.99 -8.61 -7.41
CA GLN A 79 11.38 -9.05 -7.26
C GLN A 79 12.18 -8.13 -6.34
N CYS A 80 11.74 -6.88 -6.18
CA CYS A 80 12.33 -5.92 -5.26
C CYS A 80 11.24 -5.32 -4.38
N CYS A 81 11.54 -5.19 -3.09
CA CYS A 81 10.61 -4.64 -2.10
C CYS A 81 11.32 -3.56 -1.28
N ILE A 82 10.65 -2.42 -1.14
CA ILE A 82 11.14 -1.26 -0.40
C ILE A 82 10.10 -0.87 0.66
N SER A 83 10.53 -0.71 1.90
CA SER A 83 9.71 -0.14 2.97
C SER A 83 9.70 1.38 2.88
N SER A 84 8.52 1.98 2.91
CA SER A 84 8.31 3.43 2.96
C SER A 84 7.90 3.93 4.34
N ILE A 85 8.00 3.09 5.38
CA ILE A 85 7.54 3.41 6.75
C ILE A 85 8.58 4.29 7.47
N ALA A 86 9.86 4.07 7.19
CA ALA A 86 10.94 4.86 7.76
C ALA A 86 11.05 6.24 7.08
N GLN A 87 11.81 7.16 7.70
CA GLN A 87 12.07 8.50 7.16
C GLN A 87 12.68 8.48 5.76
N GLU A 88 13.51 7.47 5.48
CA GLU A 88 14.06 7.18 4.17
C GLU A 88 13.65 5.77 3.75
N PRO A 89 13.32 5.55 2.46
CA PRO A 89 12.95 4.23 1.97
C PRO A 89 14.08 3.22 2.15
N ARG A 90 13.75 2.02 2.65
CA ARG A 90 14.72 0.95 2.91
C ARG A 90 14.43 -0.27 2.04
N ILE A 91 15.43 -0.74 1.32
CA ILE A 91 15.32 -2.01 0.58
C ILE A 91 15.19 -3.13 1.62
N LEU A 92 14.10 -3.90 1.52
CA LEU A 92 13.87 -5.08 2.35
C LEU A 92 14.51 -6.31 1.70
N TYR A 93 14.27 -6.47 0.39
CA TYR A 93 14.94 -7.48 -0.41
C TYR A 93 15.03 -7.06 -1.87
N GLN A 94 16.02 -7.64 -2.55
CA GLN A 94 16.15 -7.59 -3.99
C GLN A 94 16.60 -8.97 -4.49
N LYS A 95 15.73 -9.62 -5.25
CA LYS A 95 16.01 -10.93 -5.84
C LYS A 95 16.91 -10.78 -7.08
N PRO A 96 17.75 -11.78 -7.36
CA PRO A 96 18.51 -11.83 -8.61
C PRO A 96 17.55 -11.90 -9.81
N LYS A 97 18.04 -11.51 -10.99
CA LYS A 97 17.26 -11.62 -12.23
C LYS A 97 16.87 -13.07 -12.46
N CYS A 98 15.57 -13.34 -12.42
CA CYS A 98 15.00 -14.64 -12.70
C CYS A 98 14.87 -14.89 -14.20
N SER A 99 14.86 -16.17 -14.58
CA SER A 99 14.51 -16.58 -15.95
C SER A 99 13.08 -16.14 -16.31
N LYS A 100 12.75 -16.04 -17.60
CA LYS A 100 11.36 -15.75 -18.03
C LYS A 100 10.37 -16.77 -17.46
N SER A 101 10.85 -17.99 -17.22
CA SER A 101 10.08 -19.04 -16.59
C SER A 101 9.63 -18.62 -15.19
N GLU A 102 10.57 -18.28 -14.31
CA GLU A 102 10.31 -18.02 -12.89
C GLU A 102 9.70 -16.63 -12.62
N LYS A 103 9.25 -15.96 -13.68
CA LYS A 103 8.62 -14.66 -13.56
C LYS A 103 7.35 -14.77 -12.73
N ILE A 104 7.21 -13.87 -11.77
CA ILE A 104 6.00 -13.68 -11.00
C ILE A 104 4.95 -13.04 -11.92
N GLU A 105 3.81 -13.70 -12.07
CA GLU A 105 2.67 -13.20 -12.83
C GLU A 105 1.64 -12.50 -11.95
N ASP A 106 1.51 -12.96 -10.72
CA ASP A 106 0.50 -12.48 -9.78
C ASP A 106 1.00 -12.66 -8.34
N ALA A 107 0.56 -11.78 -7.43
CA ALA A 107 1.02 -11.81 -6.06
C ALA A 107 0.02 -11.20 -5.08
N LEU A 108 -0.02 -11.77 -3.87
CA LEU A 108 -0.91 -11.40 -2.80
C LEU A 108 -0.15 -11.26 -1.49
N LEU A 109 -0.34 -10.13 -0.82
CA LEU A 109 0.19 -9.91 0.50
C LEU A 109 -0.71 -10.57 1.55
N LEU A 110 -0.19 -11.59 2.23
CA LEU A 110 -0.81 -12.20 3.41
C LEU A 110 -0.30 -11.48 4.65
N GLU A 111 -1.22 -10.75 5.28
CA GLU A 111 -1.01 -10.20 6.60
C GLU A 111 -2.10 -10.67 7.54
N CYS A 112 -1.72 -10.85 8.80
CA CYS A 112 -2.64 -11.32 9.84
C CYS A 112 -3.84 -10.34 9.93
N PRO A 113 -5.08 -10.85 10.07
CA PRO A 113 -6.25 -10.01 10.22
C PRO A 113 -6.10 -9.10 11.44
N LEU A 114 -6.48 -7.83 11.28
CA LEU A 114 -6.56 -6.88 12.38
C LEU A 114 -7.72 -7.30 13.29
N GLY A 115 -7.42 -8.01 14.38
CA GLY A 115 -8.42 -8.32 15.41
C GLY A 115 -8.21 -9.64 16.14
N GLU A 116 -7.60 -10.63 15.49
CA GLU A 116 -7.27 -11.91 16.12
C GLU A 116 -5.78 -12.00 16.36
N MET A 117 -5.41 -12.05 17.63
CA MET A 117 -4.02 -12.22 17.98
C MET A 117 -3.66 -13.72 17.98
N LEU A 118 -2.79 -14.16 17.05
CA LEU A 118 -2.09 -15.43 17.19
C LEU A 118 -1.36 -15.50 18.56
N PRO A 119 -1.25 -16.69 19.17
CA PRO A 119 -0.74 -16.86 20.53
C PRO A 119 0.69 -16.33 20.72
N ASN A 120 1.55 -16.46 19.70
CA ASN A 120 2.91 -15.96 19.75
C ASN A 120 3.15 -14.88 18.68
N PRO A 121 3.79 -13.74 19.04
CA PRO A 121 4.18 -12.70 18.08
C PRO A 121 5.08 -13.19 16.92
N SER A 122 5.84 -14.26 17.14
CA SER A 122 6.67 -14.92 16.11
C SER A 122 5.87 -15.57 14.99
N ASP A 123 4.59 -15.88 15.24
CA ASP A 123 3.72 -16.57 14.30
C ASP A 123 3.14 -15.59 13.26
N TYR A 124 3.25 -14.28 13.53
CA TYR A 124 2.85 -13.20 12.63
C TYR A 124 3.96 -12.92 11.62
N LYS A 125 4.21 -13.85 10.72
CA LYS A 125 5.13 -13.63 9.61
C LYS A 125 4.36 -13.18 8.38
N SER A 126 4.39 -11.87 8.12
CA SER A 126 3.87 -11.32 6.85
C SER A 126 4.52 -12.06 5.70
N SER A 127 3.69 -12.57 4.79
CA SER A 127 4.12 -13.43 3.70
C SER A 127 3.57 -12.89 2.39
N LEU A 128 4.36 -12.97 1.33
CA LEU A 128 3.91 -12.69 -0.02
C LEU A 128 3.66 -14.02 -0.73
N ILE A 129 2.42 -14.29 -1.09
CA ILE A 129 2.08 -15.44 -1.93
C ILE A 129 2.23 -15.02 -3.37
N VAL A 130 3.00 -15.74 -4.17
CA VAL A 130 3.24 -15.42 -5.58
C VAL A 130 2.95 -16.61 -6.47
N LEU A 131 2.38 -16.33 -7.64
CA LEU A 131 2.21 -17.27 -8.73
C LEU A 131 3.22 -16.96 -9.83
N THR A 132 3.96 -17.98 -10.25
CA THR A 132 4.92 -17.88 -11.36
C THR A 132 4.32 -18.37 -12.68
N ALA A 133 4.98 -18.06 -13.80
CA ALA A 133 4.52 -18.49 -15.13
C ALA A 133 4.57 -20.02 -15.38
N GLN A 134 5.20 -20.83 -14.51
CA GLN A 134 5.11 -22.31 -14.56
C GLN A 134 4.23 -22.85 -13.44
N ASN A 135 3.23 -22.08 -13.01
CA ASN A 135 2.26 -22.54 -12.02
C ASN A 135 2.87 -22.97 -10.68
N TRP A 136 4.05 -22.44 -10.33
CA TRP A 136 4.52 -22.54 -8.95
C TRP A 136 3.81 -21.51 -8.10
N LEU A 137 3.19 -21.98 -7.03
CA LEU A 137 2.74 -21.18 -5.91
C LEU A 137 3.86 -21.14 -4.88
N LEU A 138 4.42 -19.96 -4.63
CA LEU A 138 5.47 -19.76 -3.65
C LEU A 138 4.93 -18.90 -2.51
N ARG A 139 5.25 -19.28 -1.27
CA ARG A 139 5.11 -18.40 -0.12
C ARG A 139 6.46 -17.80 0.19
N LEU A 140 6.57 -16.50 0.02
CA LEU A 140 7.79 -15.74 0.31
C LEU A 140 7.64 -15.03 1.65
N SER A 141 8.74 -14.85 2.37
CA SER A 141 8.81 -13.87 3.45
C SER A 141 8.60 -12.48 2.88
N ALA A 142 7.69 -11.68 3.43
CA ALA A 142 7.48 -10.31 2.96
C ALA A 142 8.67 -9.38 3.25
N ASP A 143 9.50 -9.74 4.24
CA ASP A 143 10.65 -8.96 4.71
C ASP A 143 11.95 -9.36 4.02
N SER A 144 12.22 -10.66 3.85
CA SER A 144 13.47 -11.15 3.24
C SER A 144 13.34 -11.58 1.79
N GLY A 145 12.11 -11.82 1.29
CA GLY A 145 11.88 -12.38 -0.04
C GLY A 145 12.29 -13.85 -0.18
N GLU A 146 12.73 -14.48 0.91
CA GLU A 146 13.10 -15.90 0.93
C GLU A 146 11.88 -16.79 0.68
N ILE A 147 12.11 -17.90 -0.02
CA ILE A 147 11.06 -18.90 -0.27
C ILE A 147 10.89 -19.71 1.02
N LEU A 148 9.72 -19.56 1.65
CA LEU A 148 9.34 -20.32 2.84
C LEU A 148 8.70 -21.65 2.44
N GLU A 149 7.84 -21.63 1.42
CA GLU A 149 7.18 -22.83 0.88
C GLU A 149 7.03 -22.72 -0.63
N LYS A 150 6.99 -23.89 -1.30
CA LYS A 150 6.86 -24.01 -2.75
C LYS A 150 5.97 -25.21 -3.11
N ILE A 151 4.90 -24.94 -3.84
CA ILE A 151 3.94 -25.95 -4.28
C ILE A 151 3.77 -25.84 -5.79
N TYR A 152 3.79 -26.97 -6.50
CA TYR A 152 3.49 -27.02 -7.92
C TYR A 152 1.98 -27.21 -8.12
N LEU A 153 1.34 -26.27 -8.81
CA LEU A 153 -0.07 -26.40 -9.18
C LEU A 153 -0.14 -27.14 -10.53
N ALA A 154 -0.35 -28.45 -10.47
CA ALA A 154 -0.56 -29.25 -11.68
C ALA A 154 -1.88 -28.82 -12.35
N GLY A 155 -1.80 -28.21 -13.54
CA GLY A 155 -2.97 -27.70 -14.27
C GLY A 155 -2.66 -26.55 -15.23
N CYS A 156 -3.68 -25.98 -15.88
CA CYS A 156 -3.54 -24.81 -16.76
C CYS A 156 -3.58 -23.50 -15.95
N GLY A 157 -2.83 -22.48 -16.41
CA GLY A 157 -2.54 -21.19 -15.75
C GLY A 157 -3.48 -20.72 -14.64
N CYS A 158 -2.98 -20.70 -13.40
CA CYS A 158 -3.70 -20.15 -12.25
C CYS A 158 -3.45 -18.63 -12.12
N LYS A 159 -4.49 -17.87 -11.75
CA LYS A 159 -4.40 -16.43 -11.42
C LYS A 159 -5.26 -16.12 -10.21
N PHE A 160 -4.87 -15.16 -9.38
CA PHE A 160 -5.69 -14.70 -8.28
C PHE A 160 -6.81 -13.81 -8.82
N ARG A 161 -8.02 -14.38 -8.97
CA ARG A 161 -9.17 -13.65 -9.55
C ARG A 161 -10.10 -13.04 -8.50
N SER A 162 -10.31 -13.72 -7.38
CA SER A 162 -11.24 -13.30 -6.34
C SER A 162 -10.79 -13.82 -4.98
N PHE A 163 -10.87 -12.97 -3.96
CA PHE A 163 -10.72 -13.37 -2.57
C PHE A 163 -12.08 -13.51 -1.92
N PHE A 164 -12.31 -14.65 -1.25
CA PHE A 164 -13.29 -14.72 -0.18
C PHE A 164 -12.54 -14.60 1.14
N ALA A 165 -12.74 -13.49 1.84
CA ALA A 165 -12.41 -13.42 3.26
C ALA A 165 -13.53 -14.17 3.99
N ALA A 166 -13.34 -15.46 4.26
CA ALA A 166 -14.18 -16.20 5.19
C ALA A 166 -13.72 -15.80 6.60
N GLY A 167 -14.37 -14.78 7.18
CA GLY A 167 -14.35 -14.57 8.63
C GLY A 167 -15.36 -15.52 9.25
N HIS A 168 -14.93 -16.29 10.24
CA HIS A 168 -15.82 -17.01 11.14
C HIS A 168 -16.49 -16.04 12.12
#